data_AF-A0A7C5BZB9-F1
#
_entry.id   AF-A0A7C5BZB9-F1
#
_cell.length_a   1.000
_cell.length_b   1.000
_cell.length_c   1.000
_cell.angle_alpha   90.00
_cell.angle_beta   90.00
_cell.angle_gamma   90.00
#
_symmetry.space_group_name_H-M   'P 1'
#
loop_
_entity.id
_entity.type
_entity.pdbx_description
1 polymer ?
#
loop_
_entity_poly.entity_id
_entity_poly.type
_entity_poly.pdbx_seq_one_letter_code
_entity_poly.pdbx_strand_id
1 'polypeptide(L)'
;MKSAPPMLEKPLRSEGRPGSAVPEFGTFNPPERKITDRAAAETLIRTAGVVTKSRLDSLANFVRHADEMVLLYETFLTLEGVPDREKESATSYLPMWKKRAEQQFVRLGDEWMAPAEWTRRKQEARSAFQHGVSAARTDAQLAIKELQRAGRLDPEFVTGYFVLGVLHGVYGPNPEPAKTCFRACVSRKPNHLPALNNLGVVESRRRSFASALSAFRKAVELGGSPEVTHNLKVILLADQKGIMPLPPATKQAFSQLYARASTQFAEAKDPAGFVPKGFLYMLPTTKDLLEDGAAKVSLQSQLARSSPPPLSPECRVVASAVGVVVAPTFLLTSGAGILGGDAFQIVPLREDLSPAIAQLVATGEELGLDFALLRVPGYPGRPLPLRQARSSMTVGSEVNTLSCLPDDSTRPRLTIEKCSIAANPDTSGGLFGKYYILAGKPPSTLLGSVVVDHTGAVVAMYDILAVFGFGGYTPAIPIECALPFLQSQIPGFHPALIQLEAGDQSDVAEKAREAVVLVHVLSTPAMLDLLTGRGTSGPGTPVGPALLDPWCLFCNGEGRVDCPNRRCNNGRISTTRERLLGHDPNTGRPIIVREPTTIQCGDCGGRGRVACPVCKGTRFMK
;
A
#
# COMPACT_ATOMS: atom_id res chain seq x y z
N MET A 1 20.61 -13.35 54.39
CA MET A 1 19.46 -13.00 53.54
C MET A 1 19.89 -11.87 52.62
N LYS A 2 20.22 -12.18 51.36
CA LYS A 2 20.67 -11.20 50.36
C LYS A 2 19.45 -10.66 49.63
N SER A 3 19.17 -9.37 49.80
CA SER A 3 18.12 -8.64 49.09
C SER A 3 18.54 -8.40 47.63
N ALA A 4 17.65 -8.75 46.70
CA ALA A 4 17.80 -8.44 45.28
C ALA A 4 17.61 -6.93 45.01
N PRO A 5 18.28 -6.35 44.00
CA PRO A 5 18.07 -4.95 43.62
C PRO A 5 16.73 -4.76 42.89
N PRO A 6 16.12 -3.55 42.97
CA PRO A 6 14.74 -3.32 42.56
C PRO A 6 14.60 -3.30 41.03
N MET A 7 13.54 -3.93 40.55
CA MET A 7 13.03 -3.70 39.19
C MET A 7 12.55 -2.25 39.11
N LEU A 8 13.15 -1.46 38.22
CA LEU A 8 12.59 -0.17 37.80
C LEU A 8 11.36 -0.45 36.93
N GLU A 9 10.21 -0.64 37.57
CA GLU A 9 8.92 -0.42 36.96
C GLU A 9 8.84 1.04 36.50
N LYS A 10 8.56 1.27 35.22
CA LYS A 10 8.24 2.60 34.69
C LYS A 10 6.94 3.09 35.34
N PRO A 11 6.77 4.41 35.55
CA PRO A 11 5.55 4.94 36.13
C PRO A 11 4.35 4.66 35.22
N LEU A 12 3.28 4.15 35.84
CA LEU A 12 1.95 4.00 35.27
C LEU A 12 1.57 5.28 34.51
N ARG A 13 1.46 5.18 33.18
CA ARG A 13 0.79 6.20 32.36
C ARG A 13 -0.64 6.29 32.88
N SER A 14 -1.05 7.48 33.30
CA SER A 14 -2.43 7.79 33.68
C SER A 14 -3.39 7.27 32.62
N GLU A 15 -4.34 6.42 33.02
CA GLU A 15 -5.43 5.97 32.17
C GLU A 15 -6.21 7.20 31.65
N GLY A 16 -5.91 7.59 30.42
CA GLY A 16 -6.68 8.57 29.67
C GLY A 16 -8.04 7.96 29.30
N ARG A 17 -9.10 8.74 29.49
CA ARG A 17 -10.49 8.42 29.17
C ARG A 17 -10.66 7.66 27.83
N PRO A 18 -11.60 6.71 27.73
CA PRO A 18 -11.84 5.97 26.49
C PRO A 18 -12.48 6.90 25.47
N GLY A 19 -11.70 7.33 24.48
CA GLY A 19 -12.20 8.11 23.36
C GLY A 19 -11.08 8.80 22.57
N SER A 20 -10.83 8.35 21.35
CA SER A 20 -10.12 9.05 20.27
C SER A 20 -8.59 9.23 20.31
N ALA A 21 -7.87 8.79 21.34
CA ALA A 21 -6.41 8.93 21.36
C ALA A 21 -5.73 7.88 20.44
N VAL A 22 -5.34 8.31 19.25
CA VAL A 22 -4.34 7.62 18.44
C VAL A 22 -3.06 7.51 19.28
N PRO A 23 -2.44 6.32 19.47
CA PRO A 23 -1.29 6.19 20.34
C PRO A 23 -0.13 7.08 19.85
N GLU A 24 0.58 7.74 20.77
CA GLU A 24 1.83 8.43 20.45
C GLU A 24 2.80 7.42 19.84
N PHE A 25 3.10 7.61 18.55
CA PHE A 25 3.83 6.64 17.74
C PHE A 25 5.33 6.77 17.95
N GLY A 26 6.02 5.63 18.12
CA GLY A 26 7.46 5.56 18.34
C GLY A 26 8.27 6.27 17.25
N THR A 27 9.39 6.88 17.67
CA THR A 27 10.31 7.71 16.85
C THR A 27 11.39 6.90 16.14
N PHE A 28 11.30 5.58 16.21
CA PHE A 28 12.32 4.69 15.71
C PHE A 28 12.37 4.69 14.17
N ASN A 29 13.56 4.96 13.63
CA ASN A 29 13.87 4.89 12.22
C ASN A 29 15.14 4.03 12.06
N PRO A 30 15.00 2.71 11.81
CA PRO A 30 16.14 1.82 11.75
C PRO A 30 17.09 2.23 10.60
N PRO A 31 18.41 2.17 10.79
CA PRO A 31 19.35 2.39 9.71
C PRO A 31 19.23 1.25 8.68
N GLU A 32 19.58 1.56 7.42
CA GLU A 32 19.61 0.57 6.34
C GLU A 32 20.70 -0.50 6.55
N ARG A 33 21.69 -0.23 7.42
CA ARG A 33 22.82 -1.13 7.67
C ARG A 33 23.10 -1.28 9.16
N LYS A 34 23.37 -2.52 9.57
CA LYS A 34 23.82 -2.89 10.91
C LYS A 34 25.21 -2.31 11.17
N ILE A 35 25.45 -1.81 12.38
CA ILE A 35 26.78 -1.41 12.84
C ILE A 35 27.57 -2.69 13.17
N THR A 36 28.63 -2.96 12.43
CA THR A 36 29.42 -4.21 12.56
C THR A 36 30.78 -4.02 13.19
N ASP A 37 31.28 -2.80 13.28
CA ASP A 37 32.62 -2.51 13.79
C ASP A 37 32.69 -1.20 14.59
N ARG A 38 33.80 -1.06 15.31
CA ARG A 38 34.04 0.06 16.23
C ARG A 38 34.20 1.40 15.52
N ALA A 39 34.71 1.42 14.28
CA ALA A 39 34.87 2.67 13.53
C ALA A 39 33.51 3.25 13.11
N ALA A 40 32.58 2.39 12.68
CA ALA A 40 31.20 2.77 12.40
C ALA A 40 30.47 3.27 13.66
N ALA A 41 30.66 2.58 14.79
CA ALA A 41 30.11 3.00 16.08
C ALA A 41 30.64 4.36 16.53
N GLU A 42 31.96 4.59 16.43
CA GLU A 42 32.59 5.86 16.79
C GLU A 42 32.09 7.00 15.89
N THR A 43 31.98 6.74 14.58
CA THR A 43 31.46 7.71 13.62
C THR A 43 30.04 8.14 14.01
N LEU A 44 29.16 7.21 14.37
CA LEU A 44 27.81 7.52 14.81
C LEU A 44 27.79 8.34 16.11
N ILE A 45 28.56 7.95 17.12
CA ILE A 45 28.64 8.63 18.41
C ILE A 45 29.13 10.07 18.24
N ARG A 46 30.20 10.27 17.46
CA ARG A 46 30.77 11.61 17.20
C ARG A 46 29.83 12.49 16.38
N THR A 47 29.24 11.95 15.31
CA THR A 47 28.30 12.69 14.47
C THR A 47 27.06 13.14 15.25
N ALA A 48 26.59 12.31 16.19
CA ALA A 48 25.47 12.65 17.06
C ALA A 48 25.85 13.52 18.28
N GLY A 49 27.13 13.89 18.43
CA GLY A 49 27.62 14.72 19.54
C GLY A 49 27.40 14.08 20.91
N VAL A 50 27.50 12.76 21.00
CA VAL A 50 27.15 12.00 22.19
C VAL A 50 28.32 12.03 23.19
N VAL A 51 28.13 12.80 24.27
CA VAL A 51 29.09 12.93 25.38
C VAL A 51 28.51 12.49 26.74
N THR A 52 27.23 12.09 26.77
CA THR A 52 26.54 11.61 27.98
C THR A 52 25.90 10.25 27.73
N LYS A 53 25.73 9.46 28.80
CA LYS A 53 25.07 8.16 28.76
C LYS A 53 23.61 8.27 28.30
N SER A 54 22.90 9.33 28.68
CA SER A 54 21.52 9.58 28.22
C SER A 54 21.44 9.79 26.71
N ARG A 55 22.41 10.50 26.13
CA ARG A 55 22.53 10.67 24.67
C ARG A 55 22.95 9.36 23.99
N LEU A 56 23.79 8.55 24.63
CA LEU A 56 24.15 7.20 24.17
C LEU A 56 22.92 6.28 24.11
N ASP A 57 22.09 6.29 25.14
CA ASP A 57 20.83 5.52 25.15
C ASP A 57 19.88 5.93 24.02
N SER A 58 19.88 7.22 23.66
CA SER A 58 19.08 7.73 22.55
C SER A 58 19.53 7.17 21.20
N LEU A 59 20.77 6.66 21.09
CA LEU A 59 21.25 5.96 19.89
C LEU A 59 20.55 4.61 19.66
N ALA A 60 19.83 4.08 20.66
CA ALA A 60 18.93 2.94 20.45
C ALA A 60 17.90 3.20 19.32
N ASN A 61 17.59 4.48 19.04
CA ASN A 61 16.75 4.90 17.93
C ASN A 61 17.31 4.65 16.53
N PHE A 62 18.60 4.30 16.44
CA PHE A 62 19.32 4.08 15.21
C PHE A 62 19.98 2.71 15.16
N VAL A 63 19.58 1.75 15.98
CA VAL A 63 20.08 0.37 15.92
C VAL A 63 18.96 -0.65 16.12
N ARG A 64 19.13 -1.84 15.54
CA ARG A 64 18.11 -2.89 15.55
C ARG A 64 18.42 -4.00 16.54
N HIS A 65 19.68 -4.34 16.73
CA HIS A 65 20.11 -5.50 17.49
C HIS A 65 20.90 -5.09 18.74
N ALA A 66 20.77 -5.86 19.81
CA ALA A 66 21.37 -5.52 21.09
C ALA A 66 22.91 -5.59 21.06
N ASP A 67 23.51 -6.35 20.15
CA ASP A 67 24.96 -6.40 19.94
C ASP A 67 25.50 -5.07 19.37
N GLU A 68 24.72 -4.36 18.56
CA GLU A 68 25.06 -3.00 18.12
C GLU A 68 25.12 -2.03 19.31
N MET A 69 24.21 -2.19 20.29
CA MET A 69 24.25 -1.40 21.53
C MET A 69 25.46 -1.74 22.39
N VAL A 70 25.87 -3.02 22.46
CA VAL A 70 27.12 -3.41 23.14
C VAL A 70 28.31 -2.71 22.50
N LEU A 71 28.38 -2.75 21.17
CA LEU A 71 29.46 -2.12 20.40
C LEU A 71 29.50 -0.60 20.61
N LEU A 72 28.34 0.07 20.61
CA LEU A 72 28.24 1.50 20.93
C LEU A 72 28.73 1.81 22.35
N TYR A 73 28.33 1.01 23.33
CA TYR A 73 28.77 1.19 24.72
C TYR A 73 30.28 0.97 24.89
N GLU A 74 30.82 -0.12 24.33
CA GLU A 74 32.25 -0.42 24.40
C GLU A 74 33.08 0.67 23.70
N THR A 75 32.60 1.18 22.57
CA THR A 75 33.23 2.31 21.88
C THR A 75 33.19 3.57 22.75
N PHE A 76 32.03 3.93 23.30
CA PHE A 76 31.86 5.11 24.15
C PHE A 76 32.82 5.17 25.35
N LEU A 77 33.05 4.02 26.01
CA LEU A 77 33.97 3.93 27.16
C LEU A 77 35.42 4.27 26.80
N THR A 78 35.79 4.05 25.54
CA THR A 78 37.16 4.26 25.04
C THR A 78 37.39 5.65 24.48
N LEU A 79 36.35 6.46 24.32
CA LEU A 79 36.48 7.80 23.74
C LEU A 79 37.13 8.77 24.72
N GLU A 80 38.00 9.62 24.19
CA GLU A 80 38.53 10.78 24.89
C GLU A 80 37.48 11.90 24.95
N GLY A 81 37.54 12.72 26.02
CA GLY A 81 36.61 13.85 26.21
C GLY A 81 35.24 13.51 26.79
N VAL A 82 34.95 12.22 27.06
CA VAL A 82 33.76 11.80 27.81
C VAL A 82 34.06 11.84 29.31
N PRO A 83 33.26 12.53 30.15
CA PRO A 83 33.48 12.61 31.60
C PRO A 83 33.45 11.24 32.28
N ASP A 84 34.32 11.02 33.28
CA ASP A 84 34.44 9.73 33.98
C ASP A 84 33.13 9.27 34.60
N ARG A 85 32.34 10.19 35.17
CA ARG A 85 31.01 9.91 35.72
C ARG A 85 30.06 9.29 34.68
N GLU A 86 30.13 9.73 33.43
CA GLU A 86 29.31 9.19 32.33
C GLU A 86 29.83 7.82 31.90
N LYS A 87 31.15 7.59 31.92
CA LYS A 87 31.77 6.28 31.65
C LYS A 87 31.44 5.25 32.74
N GLU A 88 31.50 5.64 34.01
CA GLU A 88 31.07 4.81 35.14
C GLU A 88 29.60 4.44 35.01
N SER A 89 28.75 5.42 34.69
CA SER A 89 27.33 5.19 34.43
C SER A 89 27.14 4.19 33.29
N ALA A 90 27.77 4.40 32.13
CA ALA A 90 27.66 3.48 30.98
C ALA A 90 28.17 2.07 31.31
N THR A 91 29.26 1.95 32.08
CA THR A 91 29.85 0.67 32.52
C THR A 91 28.85 -0.15 33.34
N SER A 92 28.05 0.49 34.21
CA SER A 92 27.04 -0.19 35.01
C SER A 92 25.91 -0.84 34.18
N TYR A 93 25.64 -0.36 32.97
CA TYR A 93 24.61 -0.89 32.06
C TYR A 93 25.15 -1.85 31.01
N LEU A 94 26.47 -1.88 30.76
CA LEU A 94 27.08 -2.76 29.77
C LEU A 94 26.76 -4.26 29.99
N PRO A 95 26.76 -4.81 31.22
CA PRO A 95 26.39 -6.21 31.45
C PRO A 95 24.95 -6.55 31.00
N MET A 96 24.01 -5.61 31.19
CA MET A 96 22.63 -5.78 30.71
C MET A 96 22.58 -5.88 29.18
N TRP A 97 23.33 -5.03 28.48
CA TRP A 97 23.40 -5.08 27.02
C TRP A 97 24.08 -6.34 26.51
N LYS A 98 25.17 -6.79 27.15
CA LYS A 98 25.85 -8.05 26.81
C LYS A 98 24.92 -9.24 26.93
N LYS A 99 24.17 -9.34 28.04
CA LYS A 99 23.16 -10.37 28.23
C LYS A 99 22.06 -10.33 27.16
N ARG A 100 21.59 -9.14 26.78
CA ARG A 100 20.61 -8.98 25.69
C ARG A 100 21.16 -9.37 24.33
N ALA A 101 22.44 -9.07 24.06
CA ALA A 101 23.13 -9.45 22.83
C ALA A 101 23.31 -10.97 22.73
N GLU A 102 23.69 -11.64 23.83
CA GLU A 102 23.74 -13.11 23.92
C GLU A 102 22.38 -13.75 23.62
N GLN A 103 21.30 -13.14 24.10
CA GLN A 103 19.93 -13.57 23.83
C GLN A 103 19.38 -13.04 22.48
N GLN A 104 20.23 -12.41 21.68
CA GLN A 104 19.92 -11.87 20.35
C GLN A 104 18.71 -10.92 20.34
N PHE A 105 18.55 -10.09 21.38
CA PHE A 105 17.43 -9.17 21.46
C PHE A 105 17.39 -8.22 20.26
N VAL A 106 16.18 -8.03 19.75
CA VAL A 106 15.86 -7.18 18.60
C VAL A 106 14.90 -6.09 19.05
N ARG A 107 15.07 -4.89 18.51
CA ARG A 107 14.19 -3.76 18.76
C ARG A 107 12.95 -3.84 17.87
N LEU A 108 11.78 -3.48 18.41
CA LEU A 108 10.54 -3.26 17.67
C LEU A 108 9.87 -2.00 18.21
N GLY A 109 9.84 -0.93 17.42
CA GLY A 109 9.47 0.40 17.90
C GLY A 109 10.41 0.84 19.02
N ASP A 110 9.86 1.10 20.22
CA ASP A 110 10.65 1.57 21.36
C ASP A 110 11.10 0.44 22.33
N GLU A 111 10.75 -0.82 22.02
CA GLU A 111 10.92 -1.96 22.92
C GLU A 111 11.99 -2.94 22.43
N TRP A 112 12.74 -3.53 23.36
CA TRP A 112 13.72 -4.58 23.12
C TRP A 112 13.15 -5.93 23.54
N MET A 113 13.18 -6.92 22.66
CA MET A 113 12.57 -8.23 22.91
C MET A 113 13.36 -9.37 22.26
N ALA A 114 13.14 -10.59 22.74
CA ALA A 114 13.74 -11.78 22.15
C ALA A 114 13.23 -12.01 20.71
N PRO A 115 14.02 -12.67 19.82
CA PRO A 115 13.61 -12.92 18.44
C PRO A 115 12.27 -13.64 18.27
N ALA A 116 11.97 -14.60 19.16
CA ALA A 116 10.70 -15.32 19.13
C ALA A 116 9.50 -14.40 19.40
N GLU A 117 9.64 -13.47 20.35
CA GLU A 117 8.60 -12.47 20.66
C GLU A 117 8.45 -11.46 19.52
N TRP A 118 9.57 -11.01 18.97
CA TRP A 118 9.57 -10.11 17.80
C TRP A 118 8.79 -10.74 16.63
N THR A 119 9.07 -12.00 16.34
CA THR A 119 8.41 -12.76 15.27
C THR A 119 6.92 -12.93 15.56
N ARG A 120 6.56 -13.31 16.80
CA ARG A 120 5.17 -13.45 17.23
C ARG A 120 4.40 -12.15 17.06
N ARG A 121 4.92 -11.03 17.55
CA ARG A 121 4.27 -9.71 17.44
C ARG A 121 4.08 -9.26 16.00
N LYS A 122 5.09 -9.45 15.14
CA LYS A 122 4.98 -9.19 13.70
C LYS A 122 3.86 -10.02 13.07
N GLN A 123 3.76 -11.31 13.41
CA GLN A 123 2.72 -12.20 12.90
C GLN A 123 1.32 -11.82 13.41
N GLU A 124 1.18 -11.53 14.70
CA GLU A 124 -0.10 -11.08 15.27
C GLU A 124 -0.54 -9.73 14.71
N ALA A 125 0.40 -8.79 14.50
CA ALA A 125 0.12 -7.52 13.87
C ALA A 125 -0.45 -7.70 12.46
N ARG A 126 0.12 -8.66 11.70
CA ARG A 126 -0.36 -9.00 10.37
C ARG A 126 -1.76 -9.63 10.40
N SER A 127 -2.02 -10.55 11.31
CA SER A 127 -3.35 -11.13 11.49
C SER A 127 -4.39 -10.06 11.82
N ALA A 128 -4.07 -9.15 12.76
CA ALA A 128 -4.92 -8.01 13.08
C ALA A 128 -5.13 -7.09 11.87
N PHE A 129 -4.11 -6.83 11.06
CA PHE A 129 -4.25 -6.05 9.83
C PHE A 129 -5.17 -6.72 8.81
N GLN A 130 -5.02 -8.02 8.58
CA GLN A 130 -5.90 -8.79 7.69
C GLN A 130 -7.36 -8.75 8.16
N HIS A 131 -7.59 -8.93 9.46
CA HIS A 131 -8.93 -8.78 10.05
C HIS A 131 -9.48 -7.37 9.87
N GLY A 132 -8.66 -6.34 10.08
CA GLY A 132 -9.05 -4.95 9.91
C GLY A 132 -9.38 -4.58 8.48
N VAL A 133 -8.58 -5.03 7.50
CA VAL A 133 -8.85 -4.86 6.07
C VAL A 133 -10.14 -5.59 5.67
N SER A 134 -10.36 -6.80 6.18
CA SER A 134 -11.58 -7.58 5.95
C SER A 134 -12.84 -6.85 6.43
N ALA A 135 -12.79 -6.31 7.64
CA ALA A 135 -13.90 -5.60 8.25
C ALA A 135 -14.21 -4.25 7.59
N ALA A 136 -13.27 -3.66 6.83
CA ALA A 136 -13.38 -2.28 6.32
C ALA A 136 -14.65 -2.00 5.48
N ARG A 137 -15.20 -3.03 4.82
CA ARG A 137 -16.42 -2.88 4.00
C ARG A 137 -17.72 -3.03 4.79
N THR A 138 -17.72 -3.84 5.84
CA THR A 138 -18.95 -4.22 6.57
C THR A 138 -19.06 -3.51 7.91
N ASP A 139 -17.94 -3.23 8.55
CA ASP A 139 -17.85 -2.58 9.84
C ASP A 139 -16.56 -1.73 9.94
N ALA A 140 -16.68 -0.45 9.57
CA ALA A 140 -15.58 0.50 9.63
C ALA A 140 -15.03 0.69 11.06
N GLN A 141 -15.84 0.49 12.11
CA GLN A 141 -15.39 0.63 13.50
C GLN A 141 -14.52 -0.57 13.91
N LEU A 142 -14.95 -1.78 13.56
CA LEU A 142 -14.16 -2.99 13.75
C LEU A 142 -12.85 -2.93 12.95
N ALA A 143 -12.91 -2.45 11.71
CA ALA A 143 -11.74 -2.26 10.85
C ALA A 143 -10.69 -1.35 11.49
N ILE A 144 -11.13 -0.17 11.96
CA ILE A 144 -10.27 0.77 12.67
C ILE A 144 -9.69 0.13 13.93
N LYS A 145 -10.49 -0.60 14.71
CA LYS A 145 -10.04 -1.26 15.94
C LYS A 145 -8.95 -2.30 15.69
N GLU A 146 -9.13 -3.16 14.68
CA GLU A 146 -8.15 -4.21 14.33
C GLU A 146 -6.89 -3.61 13.69
N LEU A 147 -7.00 -2.56 12.88
CA LEU A 147 -5.81 -1.86 12.35
C LEU A 147 -5.05 -1.09 13.44
N GLN A 148 -5.74 -0.52 14.42
CA GLN A 148 -5.09 0.04 15.61
C GLN A 148 -4.40 -1.04 16.43
N ARG A 149 -4.99 -2.24 16.53
CA ARG A 149 -4.34 -3.39 17.17
C ARG A 149 -3.09 -3.80 16.40
N ALA A 150 -3.15 -3.86 15.07
CA ALA A 150 -1.99 -4.12 14.22
C ALA A 150 -0.85 -3.14 14.49
N GLY A 151 -1.13 -1.84 14.53
CA GLY A 151 -0.13 -0.81 14.83
C GLY A 151 0.40 -0.82 16.27
N ARG A 152 -0.35 -1.34 17.25
CA ARG A 152 0.16 -1.55 18.62
C ARG A 152 1.11 -2.76 18.69
N LEU A 153 0.76 -3.84 17.98
CA LEU A 153 1.56 -5.05 17.93
C LEU A 153 2.86 -4.82 17.16
N ASP A 154 2.79 -4.12 16.03
CA ASP A 154 3.93 -3.70 15.22
C ASP A 154 3.89 -2.19 14.96
N PRO A 155 4.58 -1.38 15.79
CA PRO A 155 4.71 0.06 15.59
C PRO A 155 5.48 0.46 14.33
N GLU A 156 6.02 -0.49 13.58
CA GLU A 156 6.75 -0.24 12.33
C GLU A 156 5.93 -0.64 11.10
N PHE A 157 4.68 -1.06 11.27
CA PHE A 157 3.86 -1.57 10.17
C PHE A 157 3.30 -0.45 9.27
N VAL A 158 4.10 -0.02 8.30
CA VAL A 158 3.81 1.14 7.43
C VAL A 158 2.48 0.96 6.68
N THR A 159 2.28 -0.18 6.04
CA THR A 159 1.04 -0.47 5.31
C THR A 159 -0.18 -0.50 6.22
N GLY A 160 -0.04 -0.99 7.46
CA GLY A 160 -1.09 -0.95 8.47
C GLY A 160 -1.52 0.48 8.82
N TYR A 161 -0.55 1.37 9.04
CA TYR A 161 -0.83 2.79 9.25
C TYR A 161 -1.42 3.46 8.02
N PHE A 162 -0.93 3.13 6.84
CA PHE A 162 -1.41 3.74 5.60
C PHE A 162 -2.90 3.44 5.39
N VAL A 163 -3.30 2.17 5.50
CA VAL A 163 -4.72 1.77 5.37
C VAL A 163 -5.57 2.38 6.48
N LEU A 164 -5.10 2.39 7.73
CA LEU A 164 -5.80 3.06 8.84
C LEU A 164 -6.00 4.55 8.57
N GLY A 165 -5.00 5.21 7.97
CA GLY A 165 -5.08 6.59 7.55
C GLY A 165 -6.14 6.83 6.49
N VAL A 166 -6.23 5.95 5.49
CA VAL A 166 -7.29 6.00 4.46
C VAL A 166 -8.67 5.81 5.09
N LEU A 167 -8.85 4.84 5.98
CA LEU A 167 -10.14 4.63 6.66
C LEU A 167 -10.53 5.83 7.52
N HIS A 168 -9.61 6.40 8.29
CA HIS A 168 -9.87 7.64 9.03
C HIS A 168 -10.18 8.81 8.09
N GLY A 169 -9.52 8.88 6.93
CA GLY A 169 -9.76 9.91 5.93
C GLY A 169 -11.17 9.83 5.34
N VAL A 170 -11.63 8.62 5.01
CA VAL A 170 -12.90 8.37 4.31
C VAL A 170 -14.10 8.31 5.26
N TYR A 171 -13.97 7.59 6.38
CA TYR A 171 -15.09 7.36 7.32
C TYR A 171 -15.07 8.32 8.51
N GLY A 172 -13.97 9.03 8.75
CA GLY A 172 -13.81 9.96 9.87
C GLY A 172 -14.09 11.42 9.47
N PRO A 173 -15.02 12.11 10.16
CA PRO A 173 -15.22 13.54 9.95
C PRO A 173 -14.00 14.37 10.42
N ASN A 174 -13.25 13.86 11.40
CA ASN A 174 -12.03 14.46 11.90
C ASN A 174 -10.82 14.04 11.06
N PRO A 175 -10.11 14.97 10.37
CA PRO A 175 -8.91 14.65 9.62
C PRO A 175 -7.66 14.38 10.49
N GLU A 176 -7.70 14.65 11.81
CA GLU A 176 -6.53 14.49 12.70
C GLU A 176 -5.99 13.05 12.74
N PRO A 177 -6.80 11.99 12.95
CA PRO A 177 -6.30 10.62 13.01
C PRO A 177 -5.66 10.17 11.68
N ALA A 178 -6.23 10.57 10.54
CA ALA A 178 -5.67 10.31 9.23
C ALA A 178 -4.30 10.98 9.06
N LYS A 179 -4.14 12.24 9.51
CA LYS A 179 -2.85 12.95 9.49
C LYS A 179 -1.81 12.17 10.27
N THR A 180 -2.14 11.75 11.49
CA THR A 180 -1.19 11.06 12.36
C THR A 180 -0.71 9.75 11.73
N CYS A 181 -1.61 9.01 11.09
CA CYS A 181 -1.29 7.78 10.36
C CYS A 181 -0.37 8.04 9.15
N PHE A 182 -0.71 9.00 8.28
CA PHE A 182 0.12 9.30 7.11
C PHE A 182 1.47 9.93 7.49
N ARG A 183 1.54 10.73 8.56
CA ARG A 183 2.83 11.18 9.11
C ARG A 183 3.67 10.01 9.60
N ALA A 184 3.07 9.03 10.28
CA ALA A 184 3.80 7.83 10.70
C ALA A 184 4.38 7.05 9.51
N CYS A 185 3.65 6.99 8.40
CA CYS A 185 4.12 6.40 7.15
C CYS A 185 5.31 7.18 6.57
N VAL A 186 5.18 8.49 6.41
CA VAL A 186 6.23 9.36 5.83
C VAL A 186 7.47 9.45 6.73
N SER A 187 7.33 9.37 8.05
CA SER A 187 8.48 9.32 8.95
C SER A 187 9.31 8.05 8.79
N ARG A 188 8.68 6.91 8.47
CA ARG A 188 9.34 5.60 8.27
C ARG A 188 9.80 5.39 6.83
N LYS A 189 9.00 5.84 5.87
CA LYS A 189 9.29 5.84 4.43
C LYS A 189 9.14 7.27 3.89
N PRO A 190 10.20 8.10 3.98
CA PRO A 190 10.17 9.50 3.53
C PRO A 190 9.76 9.69 2.06
N ASN A 191 10.01 8.67 1.24
CA ASN A 191 9.73 8.65 -0.19
C ASN A 191 8.45 7.88 -0.55
N HIS A 192 7.53 7.67 0.41
CA HIS A 192 6.26 6.99 0.16
C HIS A 192 5.26 7.93 -0.52
N LEU A 193 5.22 7.90 -1.85
CA LEU A 193 4.42 8.80 -2.67
C LEU A 193 2.91 8.77 -2.33
N PRO A 194 2.23 7.60 -2.24
CA PRO A 194 0.84 7.54 -1.78
C PRO A 194 0.59 8.22 -0.42
N ALA A 195 1.48 8.01 0.56
CA ALA A 195 1.34 8.61 1.89
C ALA A 195 1.56 10.13 1.86
N LEU A 196 2.48 10.62 1.02
CA LEU A 196 2.70 12.06 0.81
C LEU A 196 1.49 12.74 0.14
N ASN A 197 0.89 12.12 -0.89
CA ASN A 197 -0.34 12.60 -1.50
C ASN A 197 -1.46 12.70 -0.46
N ASN A 198 -1.71 11.61 0.26
CA ASN A 198 -2.81 11.54 1.22
C ASN A 198 -2.60 12.48 2.42
N LEU A 199 -1.34 12.68 2.86
CA LEU A 199 -0.99 13.71 3.84
C LEU A 199 -1.31 15.11 3.31
N GLY A 200 -1.01 15.39 2.04
CA GLY A 200 -1.35 16.65 1.38
C GLY A 200 -2.86 16.90 1.34
N VAL A 201 -3.66 15.88 1.00
CA VAL A 201 -5.13 15.92 1.03
C VAL A 201 -5.64 16.23 2.43
N VAL A 202 -5.18 15.51 3.43
CA VAL A 202 -5.62 15.67 4.83
C VAL A 202 -5.25 17.05 5.39
N GLU A 203 -4.04 17.54 5.12
CA GLU A 203 -3.62 18.89 5.56
C GLU A 203 -4.40 19.99 4.81
N SER A 204 -4.83 19.74 3.56
CA SER A 204 -5.70 20.65 2.81
C SER A 204 -7.10 20.72 3.41
N ARG A 205 -7.68 19.58 3.82
CA ARG A 205 -8.96 19.54 4.56
C ARG A 205 -8.90 20.34 5.87
N ARG A 206 -7.74 20.37 6.51
CA ARG A 206 -7.48 21.16 7.73
C ARG A 206 -7.21 22.63 7.49
N ARG A 207 -7.09 23.07 6.24
CA ARG A 207 -6.61 24.40 5.85
C ARG A 207 -5.18 24.69 6.31
N SER A 208 -4.40 23.65 6.62
CA SER A 208 -2.96 23.73 6.92
C SER A 208 -2.15 23.82 5.63
N PHE A 209 -2.37 24.86 4.83
CA PHE A 209 -1.89 24.93 3.45
C PHE A 209 -0.36 24.84 3.29
N ALA A 210 0.41 25.34 4.26
CA ALA A 210 1.87 25.21 4.25
C ALA A 210 2.32 23.74 4.35
N SER A 211 1.70 22.97 5.26
CA SER A 211 1.98 21.54 5.41
C SER A 211 1.53 20.74 4.19
N ALA A 212 0.34 21.06 3.65
CA ALA A 212 -0.17 20.42 2.44
C ALA A 212 0.78 20.63 1.25
N LEU A 213 1.20 21.88 1.04
CA LEU A 213 2.15 22.24 -0.02
C LEU A 213 3.48 21.50 0.15
N SER A 214 3.99 21.36 1.38
CA SER A 214 5.22 20.60 1.63
C SER A 214 5.09 19.12 1.28
N ALA A 215 3.95 18.49 1.58
CA ALA A 215 3.72 17.09 1.28
C ALA A 215 3.57 16.86 -0.23
N PHE A 216 2.75 17.68 -0.91
CA PHE A 216 2.61 17.61 -2.36
C PHE A 216 3.90 17.95 -3.10
N ARG A 217 4.71 18.89 -2.60
CA ARG A 217 6.01 19.21 -3.21
C ARG A 217 6.92 17.99 -3.24
N LYS A 218 7.05 17.28 -2.12
CA LYS A 218 7.80 16.02 -2.07
C LYS A 218 7.22 14.96 -3.01
N ALA A 219 5.89 14.83 -3.08
CA ALA A 219 5.25 13.88 -3.99
C ALA A 219 5.60 14.18 -5.47
N VAL A 220 5.61 15.45 -5.87
CA VAL A 220 6.03 15.89 -7.22
C VAL A 220 7.54 15.68 -7.45
N GLU A 221 8.38 15.92 -6.43
CA GLU A 221 9.82 15.63 -6.51
C GLU A 221 10.13 14.15 -6.72
N LEU A 222 9.28 13.25 -6.20
CA LEU A 222 9.38 11.79 -6.41
C LEU A 222 8.85 11.31 -7.76
N GLY A 223 8.56 12.25 -8.66
CA GLY A 223 8.08 11.97 -10.00
C GLY A 223 6.58 12.19 -10.17
N GLY A 224 5.81 12.45 -9.10
CA GLY A 224 4.37 12.81 -9.11
C GLY A 224 3.41 11.67 -9.51
N SER A 225 2.12 11.99 -9.66
CA SER A 225 1.09 11.08 -10.20
C SER A 225 -0.13 11.86 -10.75
N PRO A 226 -1.03 11.21 -11.50
CA PRO A 226 -2.32 11.80 -11.89
C PRO A 226 -3.15 12.29 -10.69
N GLU A 227 -3.17 11.54 -9.58
CA GLU A 227 -3.91 11.89 -8.36
C GLU A 227 -3.31 13.14 -7.68
N VAL A 228 -1.97 13.23 -7.61
CA VAL A 228 -1.28 14.42 -7.08
C VAL A 228 -1.64 15.65 -7.92
N THR A 229 -1.58 15.51 -9.25
CA THR A 229 -1.90 16.60 -10.18
C THR A 229 -3.36 17.03 -10.08
N HIS A 230 -4.29 16.07 -9.97
CA HIS A 230 -5.71 16.31 -9.72
C HIS A 230 -5.92 17.08 -8.42
N ASN A 231 -5.30 16.63 -7.33
CA ASN A 231 -5.46 17.25 -6.01
C ASN A 231 -4.97 18.70 -6.00
N LEU A 232 -3.85 19.00 -6.66
CA LEU A 232 -3.36 20.36 -6.84
C LEU A 232 -4.35 21.23 -7.64
N LYS A 233 -4.93 20.68 -8.73
CA LYS A 233 -5.98 21.35 -9.52
C LYS A 233 -7.22 21.65 -8.68
N VAL A 234 -7.68 20.70 -7.86
CA VAL A 234 -8.83 20.87 -6.95
C VAL A 234 -8.61 22.03 -5.98
N ILE A 235 -7.42 22.17 -5.39
CA ILE A 235 -7.08 23.28 -4.49
C ILE A 235 -7.21 24.63 -5.21
N LEU A 236 -6.63 24.75 -6.40
CA LEU A 236 -6.64 26.00 -7.17
C LEU A 236 -8.05 26.37 -7.66
N LEU A 237 -8.84 25.40 -8.09
CA LEU A 237 -10.24 25.62 -8.47
C LEU A 237 -11.11 26.00 -7.27
N ALA A 238 -10.86 25.41 -6.10
CA ALA A 238 -11.57 25.73 -4.86
C ALA A 238 -11.23 27.15 -4.37
N ASP A 239 -9.98 27.60 -4.54
CA ASP A 239 -9.57 29.00 -4.31
C ASP A 239 -10.30 29.95 -5.26
N GLN A 240 -10.29 29.68 -6.57
CA GLN A 240 -10.94 30.50 -7.59
C GLN A 240 -12.44 30.67 -7.31
N LYS A 241 -13.10 29.63 -6.79
CA LYS A 241 -14.52 29.64 -6.42
C LYS A 241 -14.81 30.19 -5.02
N GLY A 242 -13.80 30.63 -4.27
CA GLY A 242 -13.94 31.13 -2.89
C GLY A 242 -14.35 30.06 -1.86
N ILE A 243 -14.24 28.77 -2.21
CA ILE A 243 -14.56 27.63 -1.35
C ILE A 243 -13.43 27.39 -0.35
N MET A 244 -12.21 27.44 -0.85
CA MET A 244 -10.97 27.23 -0.10
C MET A 244 -10.01 28.38 -0.39
N PRO A 245 -10.28 29.61 0.12
CA PRO A 245 -9.47 30.78 -0.20
C PRO A 245 -8.04 30.61 0.32
N LEU A 246 -7.08 30.83 -0.56
CA LEU A 246 -5.65 30.72 -0.29
C LEU A 246 -5.01 32.10 -0.09
N PRO A 247 -4.05 32.24 0.84
CA PRO A 247 -3.20 33.43 0.88
C PRO A 247 -2.45 33.63 -0.45
N PRO A 248 -2.17 34.87 -0.89
CA PRO A 248 -1.57 35.13 -2.21
C PRO A 248 -0.25 34.37 -2.47
N ALA A 249 0.66 34.35 -1.50
CA ALA A 249 1.92 33.62 -1.61
C ALA A 249 1.72 32.09 -1.70
N THR A 250 0.76 31.56 -0.93
CA THR A 250 0.40 30.15 -0.96
C THR A 250 -0.22 29.75 -2.28
N LYS A 251 -1.12 30.59 -2.83
CA LYS A 251 -1.72 30.41 -4.15
C LYS A 251 -0.64 30.34 -5.23
N GLN A 252 0.29 31.29 -5.25
CA GLN A 252 1.40 31.29 -6.21
C GLN A 252 2.22 30.00 -6.13
N ALA A 253 2.53 29.54 -4.92
CA ALA A 253 3.31 28.32 -4.74
C ALA A 253 2.56 27.04 -5.19
N PHE A 254 1.25 26.95 -4.95
CA PHE A 254 0.44 25.85 -5.50
C PHE A 254 0.33 25.91 -7.02
N SER A 255 0.19 27.10 -7.61
CA SER A 255 0.15 27.26 -9.07
C SER A 255 1.47 26.83 -9.73
N GLN A 256 2.61 27.21 -9.15
CA GLN A 256 3.93 26.76 -9.63
C GLN A 256 4.09 25.24 -9.50
N LEU A 257 3.66 24.67 -8.38
CA LEU A 257 3.75 23.23 -8.15
C LEU A 257 2.84 22.44 -9.11
N TYR A 258 1.62 22.92 -9.34
CA TYR A 258 0.68 22.34 -10.31
C TYR A 258 1.27 22.38 -11.72
N ALA A 259 1.81 23.51 -12.16
CA ALA A 259 2.44 23.62 -13.48
C ALA A 259 3.57 22.59 -13.67
N ARG A 260 4.41 22.38 -12.65
CA ARG A 260 5.46 21.34 -12.68
C ARG A 260 4.88 19.94 -12.79
N ALA A 261 3.90 19.61 -11.95
CA ALA A 261 3.25 18.29 -11.96
C ALA A 261 2.58 17.99 -13.32
N SER A 262 1.88 18.97 -13.90
CA SER A 262 1.22 18.84 -15.21
C SER A 262 2.18 18.71 -16.40
N THR A 263 3.42 19.18 -16.28
CA THR A 263 4.44 18.93 -17.31
C THR A 263 5.05 17.53 -17.22
N GLN A 264 5.06 16.92 -16.04
CA GLN A 264 5.61 15.58 -15.81
C GLN A 264 4.61 14.48 -16.18
N PHE A 265 3.31 14.74 -16.05
CA PHE A 265 2.25 13.89 -16.57
C PHE A 265 1.36 14.71 -17.49
N ALA A 266 1.43 14.43 -18.80
CA ALA A 266 0.43 14.91 -19.73
C ALA A 266 -0.95 14.49 -19.21
N GLU A 267 -1.88 15.45 -19.09
CA GLU A 267 -3.24 15.17 -18.66
C GLU A 267 -3.78 13.99 -19.48
N ALA A 268 -4.14 12.88 -18.81
CA ALA A 268 -5.08 11.94 -19.40
C ALA A 268 -6.29 12.78 -19.84
N LYS A 269 -6.66 12.72 -21.13
CA LYS A 269 -7.76 13.50 -21.68
C LYS A 269 -8.92 13.46 -20.70
N ASP A 270 -9.27 14.64 -20.19
CA ASP A 270 -10.41 14.85 -19.30
C ASP A 270 -11.61 14.15 -19.98
N PRO A 271 -12.15 13.06 -19.43
CA PRO A 271 -13.31 12.41 -20.02
C PRO A 271 -14.47 13.39 -19.85
N ALA A 272 -14.67 14.21 -20.89
CA ALA A 272 -15.72 15.19 -21.10
C ALA A 272 -16.56 15.54 -19.85
N GLY A 273 -16.16 16.61 -19.14
CA GLY A 273 -17.10 17.36 -18.29
C GLY A 273 -17.21 16.97 -16.81
N PHE A 274 -16.18 16.41 -16.19
CA PHE A 274 -16.22 16.07 -14.76
C PHE A 274 -15.89 17.28 -13.85
N VAL A 275 -16.93 17.91 -13.28
CA VAL A 275 -16.82 18.91 -12.19
C VAL A 275 -16.11 18.29 -10.98
N PRO A 276 -15.12 18.93 -10.32
CA PRO A 276 -14.34 18.24 -9.29
C PRO A 276 -15.21 17.95 -8.08
N LYS A 277 -15.56 16.67 -7.87
CA LYS A 277 -16.35 16.22 -6.73
C LYS A 277 -15.54 16.13 -5.42
N GLY A 278 -14.21 16.30 -5.43
CA GLY A 278 -13.38 16.25 -4.22
C GLY A 278 -11.91 15.89 -4.49
N PHE A 279 -11.14 15.72 -3.40
CA PHE A 279 -9.79 15.19 -3.43
C PHE A 279 -9.76 13.68 -3.75
N LEU A 280 -8.61 13.16 -4.16
CA LEU A 280 -8.36 11.74 -4.38
C LEU A 280 -7.35 11.22 -3.34
N TYR A 281 -7.78 10.24 -2.55
CA TYR A 281 -6.89 9.42 -1.73
C TYR A 281 -6.31 8.31 -2.61
N MET A 282 -4.99 8.20 -2.65
CA MET A 282 -4.32 7.05 -3.25
C MET A 282 -4.49 5.82 -2.35
N LEU A 283 -4.64 4.66 -2.98
CA LEU A 283 -4.70 3.37 -2.31
C LEU A 283 -3.30 2.71 -2.21
N PRO A 284 -3.13 1.67 -1.38
CA PRO A 284 -1.86 0.95 -1.31
C PRO A 284 -1.53 0.34 -2.67
N THR A 285 -0.30 0.52 -3.13
CA THR A 285 0.19 -0.14 -4.35
C THR A 285 0.56 -1.59 -4.05
N THR A 286 0.68 -2.41 -5.09
CA THR A 286 1.23 -3.77 -4.97
C THR A 286 2.62 -3.75 -4.35
N LYS A 287 3.45 -2.76 -4.72
CA LYS A 287 4.76 -2.51 -4.10
C LYS A 287 4.66 -2.23 -2.60
N ASP A 288 3.68 -1.45 -2.15
CA ASP A 288 3.46 -1.19 -0.71
C ASP A 288 3.04 -2.46 0.06
N LEU A 289 2.27 -3.34 -0.60
CA LEU A 289 1.89 -4.65 -0.04
C LEU A 289 3.07 -5.65 -0.03
N LEU A 290 4.00 -5.52 -0.99
CA LEU A 290 5.16 -6.40 -1.17
C LEU A 290 6.34 -6.02 -0.28
N GLU A 291 6.64 -4.72 -0.14
CA GLU A 291 7.79 -4.19 0.62
C GLU A 291 7.71 -4.43 2.12
N ASP A 292 6.51 -4.52 2.70
CA ASP A 292 6.32 -4.84 4.13
C ASP A 292 6.36 -6.37 4.38
N GLY A 293 6.88 -7.14 3.42
CA GLY A 293 7.12 -8.58 3.51
C GLY A 293 5.84 -9.43 3.57
N ALA A 294 4.66 -8.90 3.27
CA ALA A 294 3.40 -9.63 3.43
C ALA A 294 3.20 -10.73 2.37
N ALA A 295 3.47 -10.44 1.09
CA ALA A 295 3.43 -11.49 0.06
C ALA A 295 4.65 -12.42 0.16
N LYS A 296 5.83 -11.87 0.52
CA LYS A 296 7.06 -12.63 0.68
C LYS A 296 6.97 -13.63 1.83
N VAL A 297 6.26 -13.31 2.92
CA VAL A 297 6.01 -14.23 4.05
C VAL A 297 4.90 -15.24 3.76
N SER A 298 3.83 -14.89 3.01
CA SER A 298 2.85 -15.90 2.58
C SER A 298 3.52 -16.95 1.68
N LEU A 299 4.24 -16.50 0.65
CA LEU A 299 5.01 -17.36 -0.24
C LEU A 299 6.11 -18.11 0.53
N GLN A 300 6.89 -17.48 1.41
CA GLN A 300 7.90 -18.19 2.24
C GLN A 300 7.26 -19.22 3.18
N SER A 301 6.10 -18.92 3.78
CA SER A 301 5.38 -19.87 4.63
C SER A 301 4.76 -21.03 3.83
N GLN A 302 4.47 -20.82 2.55
CA GLN A 302 4.05 -21.86 1.62
C GLN A 302 5.24 -22.67 1.08
N LEU A 303 6.35 -22.01 0.74
CA LEU A 303 7.62 -22.61 0.34
C LEU A 303 8.21 -23.50 1.45
N ALA A 304 7.96 -23.15 2.72
CA ALA A 304 8.35 -23.96 3.88
C ALA A 304 7.49 -25.23 4.08
N ARG A 305 6.38 -25.40 3.37
CA ARG A 305 5.49 -26.57 3.51
C ARG A 305 5.93 -27.69 2.58
N SER A 306 5.95 -28.91 3.10
CA SER A 306 6.17 -30.13 2.32
C SER A 306 4.90 -30.65 1.62
N SER A 307 3.73 -30.08 1.93
CA SER A 307 2.41 -30.53 1.47
C SER A 307 1.47 -29.35 1.16
N PRO A 308 0.44 -29.53 0.30
CA PRO A 308 -0.57 -28.50 0.03
C PRO A 308 -1.26 -28.01 1.32
N PRO A 309 -1.59 -26.71 1.44
CA PRO A 309 -2.28 -26.18 2.62
C PRO A 309 -3.73 -26.70 2.72
N PRO A 310 -4.27 -26.95 3.94
CA PRO A 310 -5.69 -27.20 4.10
C PRO A 310 -6.49 -25.95 3.73
N LEU A 311 -7.57 -26.14 2.97
CA LEU A 311 -8.45 -25.05 2.55
C LEU A 311 -9.39 -24.64 3.66
N SER A 312 -9.42 -23.34 3.98
CA SER A 312 -10.48 -22.76 4.79
C SER A 312 -11.78 -22.66 3.96
N PRO A 313 -12.97 -22.94 4.55
CA PRO A 313 -14.26 -22.72 3.88
C PRO A 313 -14.53 -21.25 3.52
N GLU A 314 -13.77 -20.31 4.09
CA GLU A 314 -13.85 -18.88 3.82
C GLU A 314 -13.04 -18.44 2.60
N CYS A 315 -12.14 -19.28 2.08
CA CYS A 315 -11.37 -18.95 0.88
C CYS A 315 -12.28 -18.70 -0.33
N ARG A 316 -11.96 -17.67 -1.10
CA ARG A 316 -12.61 -17.33 -2.37
C ARG A 316 -11.55 -17.17 -3.45
N VAL A 317 -11.94 -17.40 -4.70
CA VAL A 317 -11.10 -17.07 -5.84
C VAL A 317 -10.94 -15.56 -5.87
N VAL A 318 -9.70 -15.11 -5.73
CA VAL A 318 -9.35 -13.70 -5.80
C VAL A 318 -8.69 -13.36 -7.14
N ALA A 319 -7.83 -14.22 -7.66
CA ALA A 319 -7.25 -14.02 -8.97
C ALA A 319 -7.25 -15.33 -9.72
N SER A 320 -7.07 -15.23 -11.03
CA SER A 320 -6.87 -16.38 -11.90
C SER A 320 -5.64 -16.12 -12.76
N ALA A 321 -4.78 -17.12 -12.85
CA ALA A 321 -3.66 -17.17 -13.77
C ALA A 321 -3.72 -18.46 -14.59
N VAL A 322 -2.90 -18.55 -15.63
CA VAL A 322 -2.72 -19.79 -16.39
C VAL A 322 -1.49 -20.52 -15.86
N GLY A 323 -1.62 -21.84 -15.70
CA GLY A 323 -0.52 -22.73 -15.36
C GLY A 323 -0.29 -23.72 -16.49
N VAL A 324 0.97 -24.11 -16.70
CA VAL A 324 1.35 -25.06 -17.73
C VAL A 324 2.19 -26.17 -17.13
N VAL A 325 1.83 -27.42 -17.40
CA VAL A 325 2.62 -28.59 -17.00
C VAL A 325 3.95 -28.57 -17.74
N VAL A 326 5.04 -28.57 -16.98
CA VAL A 326 6.41 -28.56 -17.52
C VAL A 326 7.18 -29.83 -17.19
N ALA A 327 6.76 -30.58 -16.17
CA ALA A 327 7.25 -31.91 -15.83
C ALA A 327 6.13 -32.68 -15.10
N PRO A 328 6.23 -34.02 -14.95
CA PRO A 328 5.23 -34.79 -14.22
C PRO A 328 4.96 -34.19 -12.83
N THR A 329 3.70 -33.90 -12.52
CA THR A 329 3.24 -33.23 -11.28
C THR A 329 3.64 -31.76 -11.09
N PHE A 330 4.44 -31.16 -11.98
CA PHE A 330 4.94 -29.79 -11.84
C PHE A 330 4.36 -28.85 -12.89
N LEU A 331 3.89 -27.69 -12.43
CA LEU A 331 3.29 -26.65 -13.25
C LEU A 331 4.06 -25.34 -13.10
N LEU A 332 4.37 -24.69 -14.21
CA LEU A 332 4.93 -23.35 -14.26
C LEU A 332 3.80 -22.33 -14.47
N THR A 333 3.87 -21.20 -13.75
CA THR A 333 2.99 -20.04 -13.93
C THR A 333 3.75 -18.74 -13.69
N SER A 334 3.10 -17.59 -13.87
CA SER A 334 3.67 -16.29 -13.51
C SER A 334 3.67 -16.12 -11.98
N GLY A 335 4.76 -15.60 -11.43
CA GLY A 335 4.86 -15.27 -10.00
C GLY A 335 3.80 -14.24 -9.60
N ALA A 336 3.62 -13.20 -10.41
CA ALA A 336 2.60 -12.19 -10.26
C ALA A 336 1.18 -12.76 -10.32
N GLY A 337 0.99 -13.80 -11.13
CA GLY A 337 -0.26 -14.52 -11.26
C GLY A 337 -0.73 -15.23 -9.98
N ILE A 338 0.17 -15.46 -9.02
CA ILE A 338 -0.13 -16.15 -7.76
C ILE A 338 0.11 -15.29 -6.51
N LEU A 339 0.39 -13.99 -6.67
CA LEU A 339 0.66 -13.10 -5.56
C LEU A 339 -0.53 -12.96 -4.61
N GLY A 340 -0.25 -12.99 -3.30
CA GLY A 340 -1.24 -12.75 -2.26
C GLY A 340 -2.23 -13.91 -2.04
N GLY A 341 -2.04 -15.07 -2.67
CA GLY A 341 -2.85 -16.26 -2.44
C GLY A 341 -2.49 -16.98 -1.14
N ASP A 342 -3.52 -17.40 -0.39
CA ASP A 342 -3.40 -18.29 0.76
C ASP A 342 -3.30 -19.76 0.32
N ALA A 343 -3.91 -20.11 -0.81
CA ALA A 343 -3.84 -21.41 -1.47
C ALA A 343 -3.99 -21.27 -2.99
N PHE A 344 -3.55 -22.28 -3.74
CA PHE A 344 -3.68 -22.30 -5.20
C PHE A 344 -4.49 -23.52 -5.61
N GLN A 345 -5.68 -23.27 -6.15
CA GLN A 345 -6.51 -24.33 -6.71
C GLN A 345 -6.28 -24.42 -8.21
N ILE A 346 -5.81 -25.57 -8.64
CA ILE A 346 -5.66 -25.92 -10.03
C ILE A 346 -6.98 -26.50 -10.52
N VAL A 347 -7.53 -25.91 -11.57
CA VAL A 347 -8.73 -26.40 -12.26
C VAL A 347 -8.29 -26.90 -13.64
N PRO A 348 -8.26 -28.23 -13.85
CA PRO A 348 -7.90 -28.83 -15.14
C PRO A 348 -8.90 -28.47 -16.24
N LEU A 349 -8.41 -28.41 -17.49
CA LEU A 349 -9.28 -28.32 -18.67
C LEU A 349 -9.95 -29.65 -19.01
N ARG A 350 -9.35 -30.77 -18.59
CA ARG A 350 -9.86 -32.12 -18.78
C ARG A 350 -11.06 -32.40 -17.86
N GLU A 351 -12.12 -32.95 -18.44
CA GLU A 351 -13.38 -33.14 -17.71
C GLU A 351 -13.33 -34.25 -16.65
N ASP A 352 -12.49 -35.25 -16.89
CA ASP A 352 -12.28 -36.42 -16.04
C ASP A 352 -11.40 -36.14 -14.82
N LEU A 353 -10.78 -34.95 -14.74
CA LEU A 353 -9.92 -34.55 -13.63
C LEU A 353 -10.63 -33.54 -12.73
N SER A 354 -10.58 -33.79 -11.42
CA SER A 354 -11.11 -32.88 -10.41
C SER A 354 -10.13 -31.75 -10.09
N PRO A 355 -10.63 -30.57 -9.65
CA PRO A 355 -9.78 -29.51 -9.11
C PRO A 355 -8.94 -30.01 -7.93
N ALA A 356 -7.69 -29.54 -7.85
CA ALA A 356 -6.75 -29.96 -6.82
C ALA A 356 -5.98 -28.76 -6.26
N ILE A 357 -5.52 -28.86 -5.01
CA ILE A 357 -4.71 -27.81 -4.39
C ILE A 357 -3.24 -28.06 -4.68
N ALA A 358 -2.59 -27.07 -5.28
CA ALA A 358 -1.17 -27.08 -5.54
C ALA A 358 -0.37 -26.62 -4.31
N GLN A 359 0.79 -27.24 -4.17
CA GLN A 359 1.87 -26.77 -3.32
C GLN A 359 2.74 -25.79 -4.12
N LEU A 360 3.10 -24.66 -3.53
CA LEU A 360 4.14 -23.79 -4.08
C LEU A 360 5.52 -24.38 -3.74
N VAL A 361 6.31 -24.67 -4.78
CA VAL A 361 7.64 -25.27 -4.65
C VAL A 361 8.72 -24.20 -4.64
N ALA A 362 8.63 -23.24 -5.55
CA ALA A 362 9.65 -22.22 -5.75
C ALA A 362 9.09 -21.00 -6.47
N THR A 363 9.76 -19.87 -6.32
CA THR A 363 9.51 -18.63 -7.07
C THR A 363 10.81 -18.15 -7.71
N GLY A 364 10.76 -17.71 -8.96
CA GLY A 364 11.91 -17.19 -9.71
C GLY A 364 12.39 -15.80 -9.30
N GLU A 365 11.79 -15.20 -8.25
CA GLU A 365 12.10 -13.84 -7.79
C GLU A 365 13.59 -13.68 -7.44
N GLU A 366 14.22 -14.69 -6.84
CA GLU A 366 15.65 -14.69 -6.49
C GLU A 366 16.57 -14.60 -7.71
N LEU A 367 16.06 -15.01 -8.89
CA LEU A 367 16.76 -14.92 -10.18
C LEU A 367 16.33 -13.68 -10.98
N GLY A 368 15.49 -12.81 -10.41
CA GLY A 368 14.92 -11.64 -11.07
C GLY A 368 13.92 -11.98 -12.17
N LEU A 369 13.24 -13.13 -12.07
CA LEU A 369 12.29 -13.63 -13.05
C LEU A 369 10.88 -13.77 -12.44
N ASP A 370 9.84 -13.43 -13.20
CA ASP A 370 8.44 -13.56 -12.78
C ASP A 370 7.87 -14.97 -13.04
N PHE A 371 8.51 -15.99 -12.47
CA PHE A 371 8.06 -17.39 -12.55
C PHE A 371 7.65 -17.92 -11.17
N ALA A 372 6.70 -18.83 -11.13
CA ALA A 372 6.41 -19.66 -9.96
C ALA A 372 6.22 -21.12 -10.37
N LEU A 373 6.76 -22.01 -9.55
CA LEU A 373 6.67 -23.45 -9.72
C LEU A 373 5.70 -24.03 -8.70
N LEU A 374 4.63 -24.64 -9.20
CA LEU A 374 3.61 -25.32 -8.43
C LEU A 374 3.76 -26.84 -8.58
N ARG A 375 3.41 -27.61 -7.56
CA ARG A 375 3.38 -29.07 -7.59
C ARG A 375 2.02 -29.59 -7.15
N VAL A 376 1.48 -30.51 -7.92
CA VAL A 376 0.23 -31.23 -7.61
C VAL A 376 0.56 -32.73 -7.63
N PRO A 377 0.79 -33.36 -6.46
CA PRO A 377 1.13 -34.78 -6.38
C PRO A 377 0.09 -35.66 -7.08
N GLY A 378 0.55 -36.58 -7.93
CA GLY A 378 -0.32 -37.50 -8.67
C GLY A 378 -1.09 -36.86 -9.84
N TYR A 379 -0.83 -35.60 -10.18
CA TYR A 379 -1.49 -34.96 -11.32
C TYR A 379 -1.06 -35.61 -12.66
N PRO A 380 -1.99 -36.14 -13.46
CA PRO A 380 -1.67 -36.93 -14.66
C PRO A 380 -1.45 -36.08 -15.92
N GLY A 381 -1.27 -34.76 -15.77
CA GLY A 381 -1.06 -33.84 -16.90
C GLY A 381 0.23 -34.13 -17.67
N ARG A 382 0.19 -33.95 -18.99
CA ARG A 382 1.35 -34.17 -19.86
C ARG A 382 2.12 -32.87 -20.08
N PRO A 383 3.45 -32.84 -19.92
CA PRO A 383 4.22 -31.62 -20.13
C PRO A 383 4.19 -31.12 -21.58
N LEU A 384 4.14 -29.79 -21.77
CA LEU A 384 4.46 -29.20 -23.07
C LEU A 384 5.98 -29.17 -23.29
N PRO A 385 6.45 -29.35 -24.54
CA PRO A 385 7.85 -29.16 -24.88
C PRO A 385 8.25 -27.69 -24.66
N LEU A 386 9.41 -27.45 -24.05
CA LEU A 386 9.95 -26.10 -23.85
C LEU A 386 11.11 -25.86 -24.82
N ARG A 387 11.04 -24.76 -25.56
CA ARG A 387 12.09 -24.41 -26.53
C ARG A 387 13.34 -23.92 -25.79
N GLN A 388 14.50 -24.39 -26.27
CA GLN A 388 15.79 -24.20 -25.58
C GLN A 388 16.71 -23.16 -26.22
N ALA A 389 16.40 -22.63 -27.42
CA ALA A 389 17.31 -21.77 -28.18
C ALA A 389 16.67 -20.46 -28.71
N ARG A 390 17.22 -19.33 -28.26
CA ARG A 390 16.91 -17.93 -28.68
C ARG A 390 16.85 -17.71 -30.18
N SER A 391 17.78 -18.29 -30.91
CA SER A 391 18.10 -17.95 -32.31
C SER A 391 17.10 -18.47 -33.34
N SER A 392 16.03 -19.11 -32.89
CA SER A 392 15.18 -19.91 -33.76
C SER A 392 13.82 -19.28 -34.06
N MET A 393 13.45 -18.20 -33.34
CA MET A 393 12.26 -17.41 -33.61
C MET A 393 12.66 -16.08 -34.26
N THR A 394 12.05 -15.76 -35.39
CA THR A 394 12.34 -14.53 -36.16
C THR A 394 11.15 -13.58 -36.10
N VAL A 395 11.41 -12.28 -36.21
CA VAL A 395 10.35 -11.29 -36.37
C VAL A 395 9.51 -11.66 -37.60
N GLY A 396 8.18 -11.66 -37.44
CA GLY A 396 7.21 -12.14 -38.43
C GLY A 396 6.80 -13.61 -38.27
N SER A 397 7.45 -14.38 -37.39
CA SER A 397 7.03 -15.76 -37.11
C SER A 397 5.62 -15.79 -36.53
N GLU A 398 4.75 -16.63 -37.11
CA GLU A 398 3.42 -16.91 -36.55
C GLU A 398 3.54 -17.81 -35.32
N VAL A 399 2.84 -17.43 -34.27
CA VAL A 399 2.79 -18.13 -32.99
C VAL A 399 1.36 -18.14 -32.45
N ASN A 400 1.07 -19.10 -31.58
CA ASN A 400 -0.24 -19.18 -30.92
C ASN A 400 -0.08 -18.92 -29.43
N THR A 401 -0.97 -18.12 -28.86
CA THR A 401 -1.07 -17.99 -27.42
C THR A 401 -2.07 -19.02 -26.90
N LEU A 402 -1.65 -19.87 -25.97
CA LEU A 402 -2.49 -20.76 -25.21
C LEU A 402 -2.86 -20.07 -23.89
N SER A 403 -4.14 -19.86 -23.68
CA SER A 403 -4.71 -19.18 -22.52
C SER A 403 -5.97 -19.92 -22.06
N CYS A 404 -6.47 -19.54 -20.90
CA CYS A 404 -7.72 -20.04 -20.36
C CYS A 404 -8.73 -18.93 -20.13
N LEU A 405 -10.00 -19.15 -20.48
CA LEU A 405 -11.12 -18.31 -20.03
C LEU A 405 -11.72 -18.92 -18.75
N PRO A 406 -11.81 -18.15 -17.64
CA PRO A 406 -12.69 -18.50 -16.53
C PRO A 406 -14.13 -18.36 -17.01
N ASP A 407 -14.90 -19.45 -17.07
CA ASP A 407 -16.33 -19.42 -17.41
C ASP A 407 -17.18 -19.33 -16.13
N ASP A 408 -18.27 -18.56 -16.13
CA ASP A 408 -19.19 -18.41 -14.99
C ASP A 408 -19.90 -19.74 -14.67
N SER A 409 -19.97 -20.66 -15.64
CA SER A 409 -20.47 -22.03 -15.47
C SER A 409 -19.31 -23.02 -15.22
N THR A 410 -18.75 -22.96 -14.01
CA THR A 410 -17.95 -24.00 -13.31
C THR A 410 -16.72 -24.64 -13.96
N ARG A 411 -16.43 -24.50 -15.27
CA ARG A 411 -15.24 -25.10 -15.90
C ARG A 411 -14.48 -24.16 -16.85
N PRO A 412 -13.14 -24.19 -16.80
CA PRO A 412 -12.28 -23.41 -17.68
C PRO A 412 -12.34 -23.87 -19.14
N ARG A 413 -12.23 -22.93 -20.10
CA ARG A 413 -12.13 -23.23 -21.53
C ARG A 413 -10.78 -22.83 -22.09
N LEU A 414 -10.18 -23.70 -22.91
CA LEU A 414 -8.95 -23.38 -23.65
C LEU A 414 -9.27 -22.32 -24.71
N THR A 415 -8.45 -21.29 -24.75
CA THR A 415 -8.44 -20.27 -25.80
C THR A 415 -7.10 -20.32 -26.53
N ILE A 416 -7.17 -20.32 -27.85
CA ILE A 416 -5.99 -20.27 -28.73
C ILE A 416 -6.13 -19.01 -29.57
N GLU A 417 -5.19 -18.07 -29.39
CA GLU A 417 -5.19 -16.80 -30.12
C GLU A 417 -3.95 -16.71 -31.00
N LYS A 418 -4.13 -16.43 -32.29
CA LYS A 418 -3.02 -16.24 -33.23
C LYS A 418 -2.34 -14.90 -32.97
N CYS A 419 -1.03 -14.91 -32.93
CA CYS A 419 -0.18 -13.73 -32.78
C CYS A 419 1.08 -13.89 -33.63
N SER A 420 1.86 -12.82 -33.74
CA SER A 420 3.14 -12.84 -34.46
C SER A 420 4.22 -12.15 -33.63
N ILE A 421 5.47 -12.55 -33.84
CA ILE A 421 6.60 -11.91 -33.18
C ILE A 421 6.91 -10.59 -33.89
N ALA A 422 6.66 -9.46 -33.22
CA ALA A 422 6.91 -8.12 -33.73
C ALA A 422 8.34 -7.64 -33.42
N ALA A 423 8.92 -8.08 -32.30
CA ALA A 423 10.32 -7.83 -31.97
C ALA A 423 10.91 -8.97 -31.14
N ASN A 424 12.21 -9.21 -31.34
CA ASN A 424 12.98 -10.15 -30.56
C ASN A 424 13.63 -9.45 -29.34
N PRO A 425 13.99 -10.19 -28.28
CA PRO A 425 14.80 -9.67 -27.19
C PRO A 425 16.10 -9.04 -27.68
N ASP A 426 16.37 -7.79 -27.28
CA ASP A 426 17.61 -7.06 -27.50
C ASP A 426 18.15 -6.51 -26.17
N THR A 427 19.29 -7.02 -25.72
CA THR A 427 19.89 -6.68 -24.42
C THR A 427 20.32 -5.22 -24.31
N SER A 428 20.30 -4.43 -25.39
CA SER A 428 20.54 -2.99 -25.37
C SER A 428 19.31 -2.13 -24.99
N GLY A 429 18.10 -2.71 -24.99
CA GLY A 429 16.81 -2.02 -24.94
C GLY A 429 16.17 -1.74 -23.57
N GLY A 430 16.93 -1.65 -22.48
CA GLY A 430 16.37 -1.34 -21.14
C GLY A 430 15.37 -2.39 -20.63
N LEU A 431 14.27 -1.96 -19.99
CA LEU A 431 13.32 -2.84 -19.26
C LEU A 431 12.68 -3.93 -20.15
N PHE A 432 12.35 -3.62 -21.40
CA PHE A 432 11.72 -4.55 -22.35
C PHE A 432 12.72 -5.32 -23.23
N GLY A 433 14.02 -5.00 -23.14
CA GLY A 433 15.07 -5.59 -23.97
C GLY A 433 15.28 -7.10 -23.79
N LYS A 434 14.62 -7.73 -22.80
CA LYS A 434 14.69 -9.18 -22.59
C LYS A 434 13.47 -9.95 -23.09
N TYR A 435 12.49 -9.27 -23.70
CA TYR A 435 11.18 -9.81 -24.02
C TYR A 435 10.99 -9.96 -25.53
N TYR A 436 10.23 -10.97 -25.94
CA TYR A 436 9.56 -10.92 -27.23
C TYR A 436 8.45 -9.89 -27.16
N ILE A 437 8.28 -9.12 -28.22
CA ILE A 437 7.10 -8.27 -28.40
C ILE A 437 6.18 -8.98 -29.37
N LEU A 438 4.94 -9.24 -28.95
CA LEU A 438 3.96 -9.99 -29.73
C LEU A 438 2.90 -9.04 -30.27
N ALA A 439 2.70 -9.06 -31.57
CA ALA A 439 1.61 -8.36 -32.23
C ALA A 439 0.39 -9.28 -32.35
N GLY A 440 -0.74 -8.82 -31.83
CA GLY A 440 -2.00 -9.56 -31.90
C GLY A 440 -2.98 -9.15 -30.81
N LYS A 441 -4.11 -9.87 -30.78
CA LYS A 441 -5.05 -9.75 -29.67
C LYS A 441 -4.40 -10.33 -28.40
N PRO A 442 -4.44 -9.63 -27.25
CA PRO A 442 -3.93 -10.17 -26.01
C PRO A 442 -4.82 -11.31 -25.50
N PRO A 443 -4.24 -12.34 -24.86
CA PRO A 443 -4.99 -13.48 -24.37
C PRO A 443 -6.04 -13.10 -23.34
N SER A 444 -7.06 -13.96 -23.27
CA SER A 444 -8.19 -13.78 -22.38
C SER A 444 -7.81 -13.77 -20.88
N THR A 445 -6.85 -14.60 -20.48
CA THR A 445 -6.16 -14.47 -19.18
C THR A 445 -4.69 -14.20 -19.46
N LEU A 446 -4.18 -13.08 -18.96
CA LEU A 446 -2.85 -12.61 -19.38
C LEU A 446 -1.72 -13.33 -18.64
N LEU A 447 -1.75 -13.35 -17.30
CA LEU A 447 -0.64 -13.85 -16.50
C LEU A 447 -0.50 -15.37 -16.58
N GLY A 448 0.71 -15.83 -16.88
CA GLY A 448 1.05 -17.25 -16.99
C GLY A 448 0.60 -17.92 -18.29
N SER A 449 -0.08 -17.20 -19.19
CA SER A 449 -0.39 -17.71 -20.52
C SER A 449 0.90 -17.95 -21.29
N VAL A 450 0.90 -18.96 -22.15
CA VAL A 450 2.11 -19.36 -22.89
C VAL A 450 1.95 -19.14 -24.38
N VAL A 451 3.06 -18.85 -25.03
CA VAL A 451 3.17 -18.69 -26.46
C VAL A 451 3.83 -19.94 -26.98
N VAL A 452 3.23 -20.58 -27.98
CA VAL A 452 3.74 -21.77 -28.63
C VAL A 452 4.00 -21.51 -30.10
N ASP A 453 5.02 -22.17 -30.64
CA ASP A 453 5.28 -22.20 -32.07
C ASP A 453 4.37 -23.22 -32.79
N HIS A 454 4.57 -23.37 -34.11
CA HIS A 454 3.83 -24.32 -34.93
C HIS A 454 4.06 -25.80 -34.56
N THR A 455 5.11 -26.10 -33.79
CA THR A 455 5.40 -27.44 -33.26
C THR A 455 4.77 -27.68 -31.89
N GLY A 456 3.99 -26.71 -31.37
CA GLY A 456 3.40 -26.78 -30.04
C GLY A 456 4.39 -26.61 -28.89
N ALA A 457 5.66 -26.26 -29.18
CA ALA A 457 6.65 -25.98 -28.17
C ALA A 457 6.46 -24.58 -27.60
N VAL A 458 6.50 -24.47 -26.26
CA VAL A 458 6.45 -23.19 -25.58
C VAL A 458 7.71 -22.42 -25.93
N VAL A 459 7.53 -21.17 -26.38
CA VAL A 459 8.62 -20.26 -26.75
C VAL A 459 8.72 -19.08 -25.78
N ALA A 460 7.60 -18.65 -25.21
CA ALA A 460 7.53 -17.55 -24.27
C ALA A 460 6.35 -17.71 -23.30
N MET A 461 6.37 -16.95 -22.21
CA MET A 461 5.27 -16.85 -21.25
C MET A 461 4.93 -15.38 -21.00
N TYR A 462 3.66 -15.06 -20.81
CA TYR A 462 3.23 -13.73 -20.40
C TYR A 462 3.40 -13.58 -18.89
N ASP A 463 4.17 -12.57 -18.51
CA ASP A 463 4.47 -12.24 -17.11
C ASP A 463 3.80 -10.90 -16.72
N ILE A 464 4.13 -10.35 -15.55
CA ILE A 464 3.58 -9.07 -15.10
C ILE A 464 3.78 -7.92 -16.08
N LEU A 465 4.84 -7.92 -16.89
CA LEU A 465 5.08 -6.84 -17.85
C LEU A 465 4.08 -6.87 -19.01
N ALA A 466 3.41 -7.99 -19.26
CA ALA A 466 2.35 -8.09 -20.26
C ALA A 466 1.22 -7.08 -20.02
N VAL A 467 0.99 -6.69 -18.76
CA VAL A 467 -0.04 -5.70 -18.37
C VAL A 467 0.26 -4.31 -18.95
N PHE A 468 1.52 -4.02 -19.29
CA PHE A 468 1.93 -2.76 -19.92
C PHE A 468 1.90 -2.82 -21.46
N GLY A 469 1.18 -3.77 -22.06
CA GLY A 469 0.98 -3.80 -23.50
C GLY A 469 0.21 -2.57 -24.02
N PHE A 470 0.65 -2.01 -25.14
CA PHE A 470 0.03 -0.83 -25.78
C PHE A 470 -0.22 -1.10 -27.27
N GLY A 471 -1.40 -0.71 -27.77
CA GLY A 471 -1.68 -0.68 -29.21
C GLY A 471 -1.65 -2.02 -29.95
N GLY A 472 -1.95 -3.14 -29.27
CA GLY A 472 -1.92 -4.50 -29.86
C GLY A 472 -0.56 -5.19 -29.77
N TYR A 473 0.38 -4.63 -29.02
CA TYR A 473 1.68 -5.22 -28.73
C TYR A 473 1.81 -5.60 -27.26
N THR A 474 2.19 -6.85 -26.98
CA THR A 474 2.29 -7.37 -25.62
C THR A 474 3.64 -8.06 -25.41
N PRO A 475 4.39 -7.73 -24.35
CA PRO A 475 5.66 -8.40 -24.06
C PRO A 475 5.44 -9.80 -23.45
N ALA A 476 6.30 -10.75 -23.83
CA ALA A 476 6.35 -12.09 -23.25
C ALA A 476 7.80 -12.53 -23.01
N ILE A 477 8.08 -13.09 -21.84
CA ILE A 477 9.42 -13.51 -21.45
C ILE A 477 9.79 -14.81 -22.17
N PRO A 478 10.98 -14.93 -22.80
CA PRO A 478 11.43 -16.17 -23.41
C PRO A 478 11.43 -17.32 -22.40
N ILE A 479 10.86 -18.47 -22.78
CA ILE A 479 10.69 -19.59 -21.83
C ILE A 479 12.02 -20.21 -21.40
N GLU A 480 13.05 -20.11 -22.24
CA GLU A 480 14.39 -20.58 -21.93
C GLU A 480 14.98 -19.91 -20.67
N CYS A 481 14.52 -18.68 -20.34
CA CYS A 481 14.90 -17.98 -19.11
C CYS A 481 14.42 -18.75 -17.88
N ALA A 482 13.37 -19.57 -18.00
CA ALA A 482 12.89 -20.46 -16.93
C ALA A 482 13.71 -21.75 -16.83
N LEU A 483 14.54 -22.13 -17.81
CA LEU A 483 15.23 -23.44 -17.79
C LEU A 483 16.20 -23.59 -16.61
N PRO A 484 17.09 -22.63 -16.29
CA PRO A 484 17.95 -22.74 -15.12
C PRO A 484 17.15 -22.83 -13.82
N PHE A 485 16.04 -22.09 -13.74
CA PHE A 485 15.11 -22.14 -12.62
C PHE A 485 14.51 -23.55 -12.49
N LEU A 486 13.93 -24.11 -13.56
CA LEU A 486 13.34 -25.46 -13.55
C LEU A 486 14.36 -26.55 -13.22
N GLN A 487 15.56 -26.50 -13.80
CA GLN A 487 16.65 -27.44 -13.54
C GLN A 487 17.11 -27.42 -12.07
N SER A 488 17.10 -26.24 -11.44
CA SER A 488 17.46 -26.11 -10.01
C SER A 488 16.41 -26.68 -9.07
N GLN A 489 15.13 -26.68 -9.48
CA GLN A 489 14.00 -27.04 -8.60
C GLN A 489 13.46 -28.45 -8.84
N ILE A 490 13.68 -29.03 -10.01
CA ILE A 490 13.15 -30.34 -10.41
C ILE A 490 14.34 -31.29 -10.65
N PRO A 491 14.57 -32.28 -9.78
CA PRO A 491 15.65 -33.24 -9.94
C PRO A 491 15.53 -34.02 -11.27
N GLY A 492 16.62 -34.08 -12.05
CA GLY A 492 16.65 -34.80 -13.33
C GLY A 492 15.81 -34.16 -14.44
N PHE A 493 15.47 -32.87 -14.31
CA PHE A 493 14.65 -32.18 -15.30
C PHE A 493 15.34 -32.06 -16.65
N HIS A 494 14.68 -32.61 -17.66
CA HIS A 494 14.98 -32.39 -19.07
C HIS A 494 13.68 -31.95 -19.75
N PRO A 495 13.69 -30.85 -20.53
CA PRO A 495 12.52 -30.43 -21.28
C PRO A 495 12.04 -31.57 -22.16
N ALA A 496 10.73 -31.81 -22.19
CA ALA A 496 10.16 -32.84 -23.03
C ALA A 496 10.54 -32.59 -24.49
N LEU A 497 11.15 -33.58 -25.14
CA LEU A 497 11.41 -33.58 -26.58
C LEU A 497 10.27 -34.36 -27.23
N ILE A 498 9.25 -33.66 -27.71
CA ILE A 498 8.24 -34.25 -28.58
C ILE A 498 8.38 -33.54 -29.93
N GLN A 499 8.76 -34.28 -30.96
CA GLN A 499 8.58 -33.84 -32.34
C GLN A 499 7.11 -34.03 -32.69
N LEU A 500 6.33 -32.95 -32.76
CA LEU A 500 5.02 -33.01 -33.42
C LEU A 500 5.27 -33.12 -34.93
N GLU A 501 4.62 -34.08 -35.59
CA GLU A 501 4.56 -34.09 -37.05
C GLU A 501 3.88 -32.80 -37.50
N ALA A 502 4.56 -32.03 -38.35
CA ALA A 502 4.10 -30.72 -38.79
C ALA A 502 2.80 -30.89 -39.60
N GLY A 503 1.64 -30.58 -39.02
CA GLY A 503 0.41 -30.55 -39.80
C GLY A 503 -0.91 -30.40 -39.06
N ASP A 504 -1.06 -30.92 -37.84
CA ASP A 504 -2.39 -31.01 -37.23
C ASP A 504 -2.58 -30.09 -36.01
N GLN A 505 -3.19 -28.91 -36.24
CA GLN A 505 -3.53 -27.98 -35.16
C GLN A 505 -4.54 -28.56 -34.16
N SER A 506 -5.29 -29.60 -34.53
CA SER A 506 -6.20 -30.29 -33.62
C SER A 506 -5.44 -31.05 -32.52
N ASP A 507 -4.29 -31.65 -32.85
CA ASP A 507 -3.42 -32.37 -31.93
C ASP A 507 -2.72 -31.42 -30.94
N VAL A 508 -2.34 -30.21 -31.38
CA VAL A 508 -1.80 -29.17 -30.49
C VAL A 508 -2.84 -28.72 -29.47
N ALA A 509 -4.10 -28.53 -29.89
CA ALA A 509 -5.18 -28.13 -28.99
C ALA A 509 -5.54 -29.21 -27.98
N GLU A 510 -5.53 -30.49 -28.39
CA GLU A 510 -5.76 -31.64 -27.50
C GLU A 510 -4.63 -31.80 -26.48
N LYS A 511 -3.37 -31.73 -26.92
CA LYS A 511 -2.20 -31.75 -26.03
C LYS A 511 -2.14 -30.56 -25.09
N ALA A 512 -2.51 -29.36 -25.57
CA ALA A 512 -2.64 -28.18 -24.74
C ALA A 512 -3.69 -28.36 -23.63
N ARG A 513 -4.79 -29.10 -23.87
CA ARG A 513 -5.78 -29.41 -22.82
C ARG A 513 -5.23 -30.32 -21.72
N GLU A 514 -4.26 -31.17 -22.04
CA GLU A 514 -3.61 -32.03 -21.03
C GLU A 514 -2.56 -31.30 -20.19
N ALA A 515 -2.08 -30.15 -20.68
CA ALA A 515 -0.96 -29.43 -20.09
C ALA A 515 -1.33 -28.06 -19.51
N VAL A 516 -2.39 -27.42 -20.00
CA VAL A 516 -2.82 -26.09 -19.55
C VAL A 516 -3.89 -26.23 -18.48
N VAL A 517 -3.77 -25.44 -17.43
CA VAL A 517 -4.72 -25.39 -16.31
C VAL A 517 -5.06 -23.96 -15.95
N LEU A 518 -6.23 -23.76 -15.35
CA LEU A 518 -6.55 -22.51 -14.67
C LEU A 518 -6.04 -22.59 -13.23
N VAL A 519 -5.29 -21.58 -12.81
CA VAL A 519 -4.79 -21.45 -11.44
C VAL A 519 -5.66 -20.41 -10.74
N HIS A 520 -6.59 -20.87 -9.91
CA HIS A 520 -7.29 -20.00 -8.99
C HIS A 520 -6.42 -19.69 -7.79
N VAL A 521 -6.13 -18.41 -7.63
CA VAL A 521 -5.53 -17.87 -6.41
C VAL A 521 -6.66 -17.76 -5.40
N LEU A 522 -6.61 -18.63 -4.40
CA LEU A 522 -7.56 -18.64 -3.32
C LEU A 522 -6.99 -17.80 -2.18
N SER A 523 -7.75 -16.80 -1.79
CA SER A 523 -7.46 -16.01 -0.60
C SER A 523 -8.75 -15.84 0.16
N THR A 524 -8.63 -15.59 1.45
CA THR A 524 -9.76 -15.02 2.18
C THR A 524 -10.22 -13.71 1.47
N PRO A 525 -11.53 -13.48 1.26
CA PRO A 525 -12.10 -12.44 0.37
C PRO A 525 -11.80 -10.98 0.72
N ALA A 526 -10.97 -10.72 1.72
CA ALA A 526 -10.63 -9.39 2.21
C ALA A 526 -9.74 -8.58 1.25
N MET A 527 -8.82 -9.22 0.52
CA MET A 527 -7.68 -8.54 -0.14
C MET A 527 -7.98 -8.00 -1.55
N LEU A 528 -8.75 -8.73 -2.38
CA LEU A 528 -8.88 -8.41 -3.82
C LEU A 528 -10.04 -7.48 -4.15
N ASP A 529 -11.05 -7.58 -3.31
CA ASP A 529 -12.28 -6.82 -3.39
C ASP A 529 -12.01 -5.35 -2.90
N LEU A 530 -10.80 -5.11 -2.34
CA LEU A 530 -10.23 -3.83 -1.91
C LEU A 530 -9.48 -3.14 -3.07
N LEU A 531 -9.00 -3.91 -4.05
CA LEU A 531 -8.14 -3.46 -5.15
C LEU A 531 -8.93 -3.13 -6.43
N THR A 532 -10.12 -3.71 -6.61
CA THR A 532 -10.84 -3.68 -7.89
C THR A 532 -12.05 -2.74 -7.91
N GLY A 533 -12.49 -2.23 -6.75
CA GLY A 533 -13.61 -1.27 -6.66
C GLY A 533 -14.93 -1.77 -7.27
N ARG A 534 -15.07 -3.07 -7.56
CA ARG A 534 -16.29 -3.61 -8.16
C ARG A 534 -17.33 -3.85 -7.07
N GLY A 535 -18.22 -2.87 -6.90
CA GLY A 535 -19.60 -3.15 -6.48
C GLY A 535 -20.06 -2.79 -5.06
N THR A 536 -19.69 -1.63 -4.48
CA THR A 536 -20.37 -1.17 -3.25
C THR A 536 -20.69 0.32 -3.20
N SER A 537 -21.89 0.61 -2.68
CA SER A 537 -22.35 1.89 -2.15
C SER A 537 -21.82 2.07 -0.71
N GLY A 538 -20.72 2.81 -0.56
CA GLY A 538 -20.15 3.28 0.71
C GLY A 538 -19.54 4.67 0.54
N PRO A 539 -19.15 5.39 1.62
CA PRO A 539 -18.51 6.70 1.48
C PRO A 539 -17.16 6.55 0.76
N GLY A 540 -16.96 7.39 -0.26
CA GLY A 540 -15.81 7.35 -1.15
C GLY A 540 -16.05 6.51 -2.41
N THR A 541 -16.29 7.18 -3.54
CA THR A 541 -16.48 6.51 -4.83
C THR A 541 -15.12 6.15 -5.43
N PRO A 542 -14.88 4.89 -5.85
CA PRO A 542 -13.68 4.55 -6.59
C PRO A 542 -13.57 5.35 -7.89
N VAL A 543 -12.39 5.91 -8.16
CA VAL A 543 -12.05 6.62 -9.41
C VAL A 543 -10.70 6.10 -9.87
N GLY A 544 -10.71 5.11 -10.77
CA GLY A 544 -9.49 4.40 -11.16
C GLY A 544 -8.80 3.76 -9.93
N PRO A 545 -7.49 3.94 -9.72
CA PRO A 545 -6.75 3.38 -8.58
C PRO A 545 -6.86 4.20 -7.28
N ALA A 546 -7.77 5.18 -7.22
CA ALA A 546 -7.93 6.09 -6.10
C ALA A 546 -9.36 6.12 -5.53
N LEU A 547 -9.50 6.66 -4.31
CA LEU A 547 -10.79 6.91 -3.67
C LEU A 547 -11.10 8.40 -3.67
N LEU A 548 -12.29 8.75 -4.15
CA LEU A 548 -12.80 10.11 -4.02
C LEU A 548 -13.10 10.45 -2.56
N ASP A 549 -12.63 11.62 -2.12
CA ASP A 549 -12.91 12.17 -0.81
C ASP A 549 -14.41 12.47 -0.65
N PRO A 550 -15.13 11.83 0.30
CA PRO A 550 -16.56 12.05 0.48
C PRO A 550 -16.86 13.39 1.18
N TRP A 551 -15.85 14.12 1.67
CA TRP A 551 -16.09 15.29 2.50
C TRP A 551 -16.22 16.58 1.70
N CYS A 552 -17.22 17.41 2.04
CA CYS A 552 -17.42 18.72 1.42
C CYS A 552 -16.20 19.63 1.66
N LEU A 553 -15.57 20.12 0.59
CA LEU A 553 -14.38 20.99 0.66
C LEU A 553 -14.58 22.30 1.46
N PHE A 554 -15.84 22.71 1.65
CA PHE A 554 -16.17 23.93 2.41
C PHE A 554 -16.34 23.68 3.90
N CYS A 555 -17.28 22.80 4.25
CA CYS A 555 -17.70 22.54 5.64
C CYS A 555 -17.14 21.25 6.23
N ASN A 556 -16.28 20.53 5.48
CA ASN A 556 -15.73 19.22 5.85
C ASN A 556 -16.81 18.21 6.29
N GLY A 557 -17.97 18.24 5.63
CA GLY A 557 -19.08 17.31 5.89
C GLY A 557 -20.03 17.67 7.03
N GLU A 558 -19.77 18.73 7.80
CA GLU A 558 -20.67 19.16 8.88
C GLU A 558 -22.07 19.54 8.39
N GLY A 559 -22.18 19.93 7.11
CA GLY A 559 -23.41 20.44 6.51
C GLY A 559 -23.82 21.83 7.00
N ARG A 560 -23.20 22.33 8.07
CA ARG A 560 -23.43 23.66 8.62
C ARG A 560 -22.11 24.40 8.79
N VAL A 561 -22.18 25.72 8.73
CA VAL A 561 -21.06 26.64 8.97
C VAL A 561 -21.52 27.75 9.89
N ASP A 562 -20.56 28.44 10.51
CA ASP A 562 -20.84 29.60 11.34
C ASP A 562 -21.57 30.67 10.54
N CYS A 563 -22.42 31.43 11.23
CA CYS A 563 -23.20 32.49 10.63
C CYS A 563 -22.27 33.48 9.90
N PRO A 564 -22.50 33.78 8.61
CA PRO A 564 -21.64 34.68 7.86
C PRO A 564 -21.70 36.13 8.37
N ASN A 565 -22.70 36.46 9.20
CA ASN A 565 -22.78 37.75 9.86
C ASN A 565 -21.72 37.88 10.96
N ARG A 566 -20.73 38.73 10.71
CA ARG A 566 -19.61 38.98 11.64
C ARG A 566 -20.03 39.57 12.99
N ARG A 567 -21.23 40.16 13.09
CA ARG A 567 -21.80 40.68 14.36
C ARG A 567 -22.57 39.60 15.13
N CYS A 568 -22.77 38.43 14.54
CA CYS A 568 -23.44 37.30 15.19
C CYS A 568 -22.48 36.60 16.14
N ASN A 569 -22.81 36.59 17.42
CA ASN A 569 -22.18 35.76 18.43
C ASN A 569 -23.14 34.63 18.82
N ASN A 570 -22.91 33.42 18.31
CA ASN A 570 -23.73 32.23 18.57
C ASN A 570 -25.25 32.45 18.42
N GLY A 571 -25.64 33.21 17.39
CA GLY A 571 -27.05 33.46 17.07
C GLY A 571 -27.61 34.76 17.62
N ARG A 572 -26.79 35.55 18.29
CA ARG A 572 -27.19 36.82 18.92
C ARG A 572 -26.39 37.99 18.37
N ILE A 573 -27.00 39.16 18.26
CA ILE A 573 -26.36 40.40 17.83
C ILE A 573 -26.60 41.46 18.90
N SER A 574 -25.52 42.11 19.35
CA SER A 574 -25.62 43.29 20.21
C SER A 574 -26.05 44.50 19.39
N THR A 575 -27.08 45.19 19.86
CA THR A 575 -27.61 46.42 19.28
C THR A 575 -28.00 47.38 20.41
N THR A 576 -28.45 48.57 20.07
CA THR A 576 -28.91 49.57 21.04
C THR A 576 -30.38 49.82 20.84
N ARG A 577 -31.17 49.71 21.92
CA ARG A 577 -32.58 50.08 21.90
C ARG A 577 -32.72 51.47 22.50
N GLU A 578 -33.39 52.35 21.77
CA GLU A 578 -33.79 53.65 22.28
C GLU A 578 -35.08 53.50 23.10
N ARG A 579 -35.05 54.01 24.33
CA ARG A 579 -36.21 54.10 25.22
C ARG A 579 -36.45 55.56 25.57
N LEU A 580 -37.65 56.05 25.26
CA LEU A 580 -38.10 57.37 25.67
C LEU A 580 -38.35 57.37 27.19
N LEU A 581 -37.65 58.21 27.94
CA LEU A 581 -37.86 58.37 29.39
C LEU A 581 -38.87 59.48 29.72
N GLY A 582 -39.04 60.47 28.83
CA GLY A 582 -39.93 61.59 29.04
C GLY A 582 -39.63 62.74 28.08
N HIS A 583 -40.17 63.93 28.35
CA HIS A 583 -39.86 65.15 27.62
C HIS A 583 -39.30 66.20 28.58
N ASP A 584 -38.32 66.97 28.14
CA ASP A 584 -37.77 68.10 28.88
C ASP A 584 -38.89 69.12 29.16
N PRO A 585 -39.20 69.44 30.43
CA PRO A 585 -40.32 70.29 30.79
C PRO A 585 -40.16 71.75 30.32
N ASN A 586 -38.94 72.21 30.00
CA ASN A 586 -38.68 73.57 29.54
C ASN A 586 -38.63 73.70 28.01
N THR A 587 -38.24 72.63 27.31
CA THR A 587 -38.02 72.67 25.85
C THR A 587 -38.95 71.76 25.05
N GLY A 588 -39.70 70.88 25.72
CA GLY A 588 -40.59 69.89 25.10
C GLY A 588 -39.87 68.76 24.34
N ARG A 589 -38.53 68.70 24.37
CA ARG A 589 -37.75 67.72 23.59
C ARG A 589 -37.74 66.35 24.25
N PRO A 590 -37.79 65.24 23.48
CA PRO A 590 -37.76 63.89 24.03
C PRO A 590 -36.41 63.56 24.66
N ILE A 591 -36.44 63.01 25.88
CA ILE A 591 -35.28 62.48 26.60
C ILE A 591 -35.20 60.99 26.28
N ILE A 592 -34.23 60.61 25.44
CA ILE A 592 -34.04 59.24 24.97
C ILE A 592 -32.80 58.64 25.64
N VAL A 593 -32.95 57.46 26.24
CA VAL A 593 -31.82 56.68 26.74
C VAL A 593 -31.57 55.49 25.81
N ARG A 594 -30.28 55.27 25.53
CA ARG A 594 -29.77 54.21 24.68
C ARG A 594 -29.26 53.07 25.56
N GLU A 595 -30.01 51.99 25.62
CA GLU A 595 -29.64 50.81 26.40
C GLU A 595 -29.09 49.71 25.46
N PRO A 596 -27.93 49.11 25.75
CA PRO A 596 -27.44 47.97 24.99
C PRO A 596 -28.40 46.79 25.18
N THR A 597 -28.84 46.21 24.07
CA THR A 597 -29.71 45.04 24.06
C THR A 597 -29.16 43.98 23.11
N THR A 598 -29.59 42.74 23.29
CA THR A 598 -29.18 41.63 22.44
C THR A 598 -30.39 41.07 21.74
N ILE A 599 -30.37 41.08 20.41
CA ILE A 599 -31.45 40.55 19.57
C ILE A 599 -31.01 39.26 18.88
N GLN A 600 -31.99 38.50 18.40
CA GLN A 600 -31.74 37.31 17.60
C GLN A 600 -31.12 37.71 16.25
N CYS A 601 -30.09 36.99 15.82
CA CYS A 601 -29.48 37.19 14.51
C CYS A 601 -30.48 36.80 13.41
N GLY A 602 -30.82 37.76 12.54
CA GLY A 602 -31.73 37.55 11.41
C GLY A 602 -31.19 36.56 10.38
N ASP A 603 -29.88 36.58 10.10
CA ASP A 603 -29.28 35.74 9.04
C ASP A 603 -29.30 34.25 9.36
N CYS A 604 -29.09 33.88 10.63
CA CYS A 604 -29.14 32.47 11.06
C CYS A 604 -30.45 32.09 11.75
N GLY A 605 -31.34 33.05 11.98
CA GLY A 605 -32.54 32.87 12.80
C GLY A 605 -32.20 32.41 14.21
N GLY A 606 -31.17 32.98 14.84
CA GLY A 606 -30.82 32.68 16.24
C GLY A 606 -30.00 31.42 16.52
N ARG A 607 -29.66 30.63 15.50
CA ARG A 607 -28.97 29.34 15.68
C ARG A 607 -27.45 29.43 15.74
N GLY A 608 -26.88 30.59 15.39
CA GLY A 608 -25.43 30.81 15.27
C GLY A 608 -24.77 30.13 14.07
N ARG A 609 -25.46 29.17 13.42
CA ARG A 609 -24.98 28.44 12.25
C ARG A 609 -26.03 28.42 11.14
N VAL A 610 -25.57 28.39 9.90
CA VAL A 610 -26.40 28.29 8.69
C VAL A 610 -26.04 27.03 7.91
N ALA A 611 -26.91 26.61 6.98
CA ALA A 611 -26.59 25.52 6.06
C ALA A 611 -25.37 25.90 5.22
N CYS A 612 -24.48 24.93 4.98
CA CYS A 612 -23.31 25.13 4.14
C CYS A 612 -23.73 25.59 2.74
N PRO A 613 -23.17 26.68 2.19
CA PRO A 613 -23.56 27.18 0.88
C PRO A 613 -23.16 26.25 -0.28
N VAL A 614 -22.16 25.38 -0.06
CA VAL A 614 -21.66 24.45 -1.08
C VAL A 614 -22.47 23.16 -1.11
N CYS A 615 -22.63 22.49 0.04
CA CYS A 615 -23.40 21.24 0.11
C CYS A 615 -24.87 21.44 0.50
N LYS A 616 -25.34 22.67 0.67
CA LYS A 616 -26.73 23.02 1.02
C LYS A 616 -27.29 22.27 2.24
N GLY A 617 -26.43 21.89 3.19
CA GLY A 617 -26.84 21.12 4.37
C GLY A 617 -26.97 19.62 4.16
N THR A 618 -26.76 19.10 2.95
CA THR A 618 -26.58 17.67 2.74
C THR A 618 -25.20 17.32 3.29
N ARG A 619 -25.15 16.60 4.41
CA ARG A 619 -23.94 15.84 4.74
C ARG A 619 -23.71 14.96 3.52
N PHE A 620 -22.54 15.04 2.87
CA PHE A 620 -22.19 14.20 1.72
C PHE A 620 -21.99 12.74 2.21
N MET A 621 -23.07 12.13 2.68
CA MET A 621 -23.26 10.73 3.04
C MET A 621 -24.77 10.50 3.06
N LYS A 622 -25.37 10.37 1.88
CA LYS A 622 -26.50 9.48 1.65
C LYS A 622 -26.33 8.85 0.28
#